data_AF-A0A095Z5G0-F1
#
_entry.id   AF-A0A095Z5G0-F1
#
_cell.length_a   1.000
_cell.length_b   1.000
_cell.length_c   1.000
_cell.angle_alpha   90.00
_cell.angle_beta   90.00
_cell.angle_gamma   90.00
#
_symmetry.space_group_name_H-M   'P 1'
#
loop_
_entity.id
_entity.type
_entity.pdbx_description
1 polymer ?
#
loop_
_entity_poly.entity_id
_entity_poly.type
_entity_poly.pdbx_seq_one_letter_code
_entity_poly.pdbx_strand_id
1 'polypeptide(L)'
;MQPIETHPLPPFAPPHATLLMLGSFPPPRHRRKMDFYYPNLQNDMWRIFGLIFFEDKNYFLEADGKSFNEELLRDFLYNKGIAISDTAHQVIRLAGNAADKSLQIVEPL
;
A
#
# COMPACT_ATOMS: atom_id res chain seq x y z
N MET A 1 -17.79 -14.10 16.67
CA MET A 1 -16.57 -13.29 16.66
C MET A 1 -16.33 -12.83 15.24
N GLN A 2 -15.81 -11.61 15.04
CA GLN A 2 -15.34 -11.19 13.72
C GLN A 2 -14.10 -12.01 13.32
N PRO A 3 -13.87 -12.28 12.02
CA PRO A 3 -12.74 -13.08 11.58
C PRO A 3 -11.41 -12.36 11.76
N ILE A 4 -10.35 -13.12 12.03
CA ILE A 4 -8.96 -12.65 11.98
C ILE A 4 -8.51 -12.70 10.51
N GLU A 5 -7.98 -11.59 10.01
CA GLU A 5 -7.37 -11.46 8.69
C GLU A 5 -5.85 -11.39 8.81
N THR A 6 -5.14 -12.22 8.04
CA THR A 6 -3.68 -12.19 7.94
C THR A 6 -3.23 -11.29 6.78
N HIS A 7 -2.11 -10.60 6.96
CA HIS A 7 -1.54 -9.71 5.97
C HIS A 7 -1.27 -10.46 4.66
N PRO A 8 -1.84 -10.03 3.52
CA PRO A 8 -1.82 -10.80 2.28
C PRO A 8 -0.60 -10.52 1.40
N LEU A 9 0.17 -9.47 1.67
CA LEU A 9 1.31 -9.06 0.85
C LEU A 9 2.63 -9.34 1.60
N PRO A 10 3.68 -9.84 0.93
CA PRO A 10 5.01 -9.82 1.50
C PRO A 10 5.55 -8.37 1.56
N PRO A 11 6.41 -8.04 2.52
CA PRO A 11 7.12 -6.77 2.53
C PRO A 11 7.85 -6.53 1.22
N PHE A 12 7.77 -5.30 0.68
CA PHE A 12 8.61 -4.88 -0.43
C PHE A 12 9.87 -4.23 0.14
N ALA A 13 11.00 -4.95 0.12
CA ALA A 13 12.24 -4.48 0.73
C ALA A 13 13.42 -4.62 -0.24
N PRO A 14 13.70 -3.60 -1.07
CA PRO A 14 14.91 -3.56 -1.87
C PRO A 14 16.16 -3.71 -0.97
N PRO A 15 17.21 -4.45 -1.38
CA PRO A 15 18.35 -4.75 -0.52
C PRO A 15 19.19 -3.52 -0.14
N HIS A 16 19.05 -2.44 -0.91
CA HIS A 16 19.72 -1.16 -0.69
C HIS A 16 18.76 -0.09 -0.16
N ALA A 17 17.59 -0.50 0.35
CA ALA A 17 16.61 0.44 0.88
C ALA A 17 17.17 1.20 2.09
N THR A 18 17.02 2.53 2.07
CA THR A 18 17.42 3.42 3.16
C THR A 18 16.21 4.06 3.85
N LEU A 19 15.03 3.96 3.24
CA LEU A 19 13.77 4.44 3.77
C LEU A 19 12.78 3.27 3.87
N LEU A 20 12.12 3.13 5.01
CA LEU A 20 11.00 2.20 5.19
C LEU A 20 9.72 3.02 5.43
N MET A 21 8.71 2.80 4.59
CA MET A 21 7.36 3.31 4.79
C MET A 21 6.49 2.21 5.39
N LEU A 22 5.78 2.55 6.46
CA LEU A 22 4.87 1.62 7.14
C LEU A 22 3.45 2.18 7.14
N GLY A 23 2.52 1.41 6.57
CA GLY A 23 1.09 1.60 6.80
C GLY A 23 0.58 0.76 7.97
N SER A 24 -0.75 0.72 8.12
CA SER A 24 -1.40 -0.04 9.20
C SER A 24 -1.75 -1.46 8.78
N PHE A 25 -2.59 -1.59 7.75
CA PHE A 25 -3.02 -2.86 7.15
C PHE A 25 -3.73 -2.59 5.82
N PRO A 26 -3.63 -3.47 4.81
CA PRO A 26 -4.21 -3.19 3.51
C PRO A 26 -5.74 -3.26 3.54
N PRO A 27 -6.43 -2.61 2.57
CA PRO A 27 -7.87 -2.72 2.47
C PRO A 27 -8.33 -4.14 2.09
N PRO A 28 -9.61 -4.46 2.35
CA PRO A 28 -10.18 -5.75 1.97
C PRO A 28 -9.93 -6.07 0.49
N ARG A 29 -9.59 -7.32 0.18
CA ARG A 29 -9.17 -7.75 -1.18
C ARG A 29 -10.15 -7.33 -2.28
N HIS A 30 -11.46 -7.46 -2.06
CA HIS A 30 -12.48 -7.08 -3.04
C HIS A 30 -12.54 -5.57 -3.36
N ARG A 31 -11.88 -4.72 -2.56
CA ARG A 31 -11.77 -3.27 -2.79
C ARG A 31 -10.42 -2.85 -3.36
N ARG A 32 -9.45 -3.75 -3.48
CA ARG A 32 -8.11 -3.44 -4.00
C ARG A 32 -8.16 -3.29 -5.52
N LYS A 33 -7.50 -2.26 -6.05
CA LYS A 33 -7.31 -2.06 -7.50
C LYS A 33 -5.95 -2.55 -8.01
N MET A 34 -5.09 -3.04 -7.11
CA MET A 34 -3.73 -3.49 -7.37
C MET A 34 -3.35 -4.47 -6.25
N ASP A 35 -2.49 -5.46 -6.54
CA ASP A 35 -1.98 -6.42 -5.56
C ASP A 35 -0.65 -5.93 -4.94
N PHE A 36 -0.64 -4.65 -4.58
CA PHE A 36 0.49 -3.94 -3.97
C PHE A 36 -0.01 -2.88 -2.97
N TYR A 37 0.94 -2.21 -2.29
CA TYR A 37 0.64 -1.24 -1.24
C TYR A 37 -0.06 0.03 -1.77
N TYR A 38 -0.92 0.61 -0.94
CA TYR A 38 -1.76 1.77 -1.26
C TYR A 38 -2.51 1.64 -2.61
N PRO A 39 -3.29 0.57 -2.79
CA PRO A 39 -3.76 0.17 -4.12
C PRO A 39 -4.87 1.06 -4.70
N ASN A 40 -5.53 1.88 -3.88
CA ASN A 40 -6.77 2.54 -4.26
C ASN A 40 -6.54 3.99 -4.66
N LEU A 41 -7.19 4.41 -5.75
CA LEU A 41 -7.12 5.78 -6.26
C LEU A 41 -7.66 6.85 -5.30
N GLN A 42 -8.38 6.49 -4.23
CA GLN A 42 -8.74 7.45 -3.17
C GLN A 42 -7.58 7.77 -2.24
N ASN A 43 -6.53 6.94 -2.22
CA ASN A 43 -5.30 7.23 -1.50
C ASN A 43 -4.38 8.06 -2.40
N ASP A 44 -4.04 9.26 -1.95
CA ASP A 44 -3.25 10.21 -2.75
C ASP A 44 -1.75 9.98 -2.71
N MET A 45 -1.26 8.97 -1.97
CA MET A 45 0.18 8.77 -1.77
C MET A 45 0.95 8.67 -3.10
N TRP A 46 0.48 7.84 -4.03
CA TRP A 46 1.13 7.71 -5.34
C TRP A 46 1.00 8.95 -6.23
N ARG A 47 -0.06 9.75 -6.07
CA ARG A 47 -0.19 11.03 -6.77
C ARG A 47 0.77 12.08 -6.23
N ILE A 48 0.95 12.12 -4.91
CA ILE A 48 1.91 12.98 -4.24
C ILE A 48 3.32 12.62 -4.72
N PHE A 49 3.65 11.33 -4.81
CA PHE A 49 4.92 10.87 -5.36
C PHE A 49 5.10 11.31 -6.82
N GLY A 50 4.07 11.13 -7.65
CA GLY A 50 4.08 11.60 -9.04
C GLY A 50 4.38 13.11 -9.15
N LEU A 51 3.72 13.92 -8.33
CA LEU A 51 3.96 15.37 -8.29
C LEU A 51 5.37 15.74 -7.83
N ILE A 52 5.86 15.13 -6.74
CA ILE A 52 7.15 15.49 -6.14
C ILE A 52 8.33 15.05 -7.00
N PHE A 53 8.27 13.87 -7.61
CA PHE A 53 9.40 13.29 -8.33
C PHE A 53 9.35 13.51 -9.85
N PHE A 54 8.18 13.79 -10.41
CA PHE A 54 7.97 13.85 -11.86
C PHE A 54 7.13 15.05 -12.31
N GLU A 55 6.69 15.91 -11.39
CA GLU A 55 5.80 17.05 -11.68
C GLU A 55 4.47 16.62 -12.34
N ASP A 56 4.09 15.35 -12.22
CA ASP A 56 2.88 14.77 -12.80
C ASP A 56 2.16 13.86 -11.80
N LYS A 57 1.00 14.32 -11.31
CA LYS A 57 0.14 13.55 -10.39
C LYS A 57 -0.36 12.23 -10.98
N ASN A 58 -0.35 12.07 -12.29
CA ASN A 58 -0.82 10.90 -13.00
C ASN A 58 0.32 9.96 -13.44
N TYR A 59 1.58 10.29 -13.13
CA TYR A 59 2.76 9.55 -13.59
C TYR A 59 2.66 8.03 -13.34
N PHE A 60 2.13 7.63 -12.19
CA PHE A 60 1.99 6.23 -11.79
C PHE A 60 0.64 5.59 -12.16
N LEU A 61 -0.22 6.26 -12.93
CA LEU A 61 -1.48 5.68 -13.38
C LEU A 61 -1.27 4.82 -14.62
N GLU A 62 -2.10 3.79 -14.76
CA GLU A 62 -2.26 3.12 -16.04
C GLU A 62 -2.83 4.08 -17.09
N ALA A 63 -2.65 3.74 -18.38
CA ALA A 63 -3.10 4.57 -19.49
C ALA A 63 -4.61 4.90 -19.47
N ASP A 64 -5.44 4.03 -18.88
CA ASP A 64 -6.88 4.26 -18.73
C ASP A 64 -7.27 5.08 -17.49
N GLY A 65 -6.29 5.38 -16.62
CA GLY A 65 -6.46 6.14 -15.39
C GLY A 65 -7.27 5.45 -14.29
N LYS A 66 -7.56 4.14 -14.40
CA LYS A 66 -8.46 3.42 -13.47
C LYS A 66 -7.73 2.66 -12.36
N SER A 67 -6.43 2.49 -12.47
CA SER A 67 -5.55 1.89 -11.46
C SER A 67 -4.16 2.50 -11.53
N PHE A 68 -3.36 2.21 -10.51
CA PHE A 68 -1.92 2.50 -10.54
C PHE A 68 -1.20 1.39 -11.32
N ASN A 69 -0.09 1.75 -11.97
CA ASN A 69 0.80 0.83 -12.63
C ASN A 69 1.77 0.23 -11.61
N GLU A 70 1.55 -1.03 -11.26
CA GLU A 70 2.30 -1.73 -10.22
C GLU A 70 3.79 -1.90 -10.57
N GLU A 71 4.10 -2.21 -11.83
CA GLU A 71 5.46 -2.44 -12.30
C GLU A 71 6.29 -1.15 -12.20
N LEU A 72 5.74 -0.05 -12.72
CA LEU A 72 6.37 1.28 -12.65
C LEU A 72 6.60 1.72 -11.19
N LEU A 73 5.65 1.42 -10.29
CA LEU A 73 5.81 1.71 -8.87
C LEU A 73 6.93 0.89 -8.23
N ARG A 74 6.97 -0.42 -8.47
CA ARG A 74 8.02 -1.30 -7.93
C ARG A 74 9.40 -0.87 -8.44
N ASP A 75 9.52 -0.56 -9.72
CA ASP A 75 10.77 -0.08 -10.32
C ASP A 75 11.22 1.26 -9.72
N PHE A 76 10.30 2.20 -9.57
CA PHE A 76 10.60 3.49 -8.94
C PHE A 76 11.10 3.31 -7.51
N LEU A 77 10.37 2.55 -6.68
CA LEU A 77 10.71 2.33 -5.28
C LEU A 77 12.00 1.56 -5.12
N TYR A 78 12.22 0.54 -5.97
CA TYR A 78 13.48 -0.19 -6.02
C TYR A 78 14.62 0.78 -6.29
N ASN A 79 14.58 1.54 -7.38
CA ASN A 79 15.65 2.46 -7.75
C ASN A 79 15.87 3.60 -6.74
N LYS A 80 14.83 4.01 -6.01
CA LYS A 80 14.94 5.02 -4.94
C LYS A 80 15.40 4.45 -3.60
N GLY A 81 15.48 3.13 -3.44
CA GLY A 81 15.80 2.53 -2.14
C GLY A 81 14.70 2.75 -1.09
N ILE A 82 13.43 2.61 -1.49
CA ILE A 82 12.28 2.75 -0.60
C ILE A 82 11.64 1.37 -0.40
N ALA A 83 11.68 0.90 0.84
CA ALA A 83 10.94 -0.27 1.29
C ALA A 83 9.54 0.11 1.78
N ILE A 84 8.58 -0.80 1.62
CA ILE A 84 7.20 -0.61 2.06
C ILE A 84 6.70 -1.88 2.73
N SER A 85 6.06 -1.72 3.89
CA SER A 85 5.29 -2.76 4.55
C SER A 85 4.11 -2.14 5.33
N ASP A 86 3.43 -2.97 6.10
CA ASP A 86 2.44 -2.56 7.10
C ASP A 86 2.87 -3.03 8.49
N THR A 87 2.30 -2.42 9.53
CA THR A 87 2.64 -2.69 10.94
C THR A 87 1.94 -3.90 11.53
N ALA A 88 0.79 -4.33 10.98
CA ALA A 88 0.03 -5.44 11.52
C ALA A 88 0.12 -6.70 10.64
N HIS A 89 0.47 -7.83 11.25
CA HIS A 89 0.45 -9.15 10.60
C HIS A 89 -0.94 -9.76 10.63
N GLN A 90 -1.66 -9.64 11.75
CA GLN A 90 -3.03 -10.12 11.89
C GLN A 90 -3.93 -9.06 12.52
N VAL A 91 -5.13 -8.89 11.95
CA VAL A 91 -6.10 -7.90 12.41
C VAL A 91 -7.52 -8.44 12.47
N ILE A 92 -8.37 -7.78 13.24
CA ILE A 92 -9.83 -7.87 13.15
C ILE A 92 -10.37 -6.52 12.66
N ARG A 93 -11.17 -6.53 11.59
CA ARG A 93 -11.81 -5.31 11.05
C ARG A 93 -13.13 -5.02 11.75
N LEU A 94 -13.14 -4.02 12.62
CA LEU A 94 -14.30 -3.63 13.43
C LEU A 94 -15.45 -3.07 12.59
N ALA A 95 -15.15 -2.43 11.45
CA ALA A 95 -16.13 -1.78 10.58
C ALA A 95 -16.00 -2.17 9.09
N GLY A 96 -15.38 -3.32 8.79
CA GLY A 96 -15.24 -3.84 7.42
C GLY A 96 -14.42 -2.96 6.46
N ASN A 97 -13.58 -2.07 7.01
CA ASN A 97 -12.73 -1.17 6.24
C ASN A 97 -11.27 -1.21 6.76
N ALA A 98 -10.43 -0.33 6.25
CA ALA A 98 -9.00 -0.26 6.57
C ALA A 98 -8.61 1.02 7.32
N ALA A 99 -9.58 1.76 7.86
CA ALA A 99 -9.28 2.93 8.66
C ALA A 99 -8.63 2.47 9.98
N ASP A 100 -7.55 3.13 10.38
CA ASP A 100 -6.74 2.75 11.54
C ASP A 100 -7.58 2.58 12.81
N LYS A 101 -8.51 3.52 13.06
CA LYS A 101 -9.45 3.49 14.20
C LYS A 101 -10.42 2.29 14.20
N SER A 102 -10.49 1.56 13.10
CA SER A 102 -11.40 0.42 12.89
C SER A 102 -10.65 -0.89 12.70
N LEU A 103 -9.35 -0.92 13.02
CA LEU A 103 -8.54 -2.12 13.05
C LEU A 103 -8.18 -2.44 14.51
N GLN A 104 -8.47 -3.67 14.93
CA GLN A 104 -7.88 -4.23 16.13
C GLN A 104 -6.70 -5.11 15.71
N ILE A 105 -5.49 -4.76 16.16
CA ILE A 105 -4.29 -5.56 15.93
C ILE A 105 -4.35 -6.78 16.84
N VAL A 106 -4.22 -7.96 16.24
CA VAL A 106 -4.08 -9.25 16.95
C VAL A 106 -2.60 -9.61 17.06
N GLU A 107 -1.86 -9.45 15.96
CA GLU A 107 -0.42 -9.72 15.89
C GLU A 107 0.27 -8.63 15.05
N PRO A 108 1.33 -7.98 15.56
CA PRO A 108 2.16 -7.06 14.78
C PRO A 108 3.05 -7.82 13.76
N LEU A 109 3.52 -7.11 12.72
CA LEU A 109 4.42 -7.66 11.69
C LEU A 109 5.90 -7.43 12.01
#